data_AF-A0A944I6A9-F1
#
_entry.id   AF-A0A944I6A9-F1
#
_cell.length_a   1.000
_cell.length_b   1.000
_cell.length_c   1.000
_cell.angle_alpha   90.00
_cell.angle_beta   90.00
_cell.angle_gamma   90.00
#
_symmetry.space_group_name_H-M   'P 1'
#
loop_
_entity.id
_entity.type
_entity.pdbx_description
1 polymer ?
#
loop_
_entity_poly.entity_id
_entity_poly.type
_entity_poly.pdbx_seq_one_letter_code
_entity_poly.pdbx_strand_id
1 'polypeptide(L)'
;MEATTPGPLEPDVLNRDDVRRALAEHDFAAAFTLIKKWGGLSQNRIGAACRLTPGKVSTITSGAQRVTSFEVVCRIADGLRIPGSMLGLTPRPWEETPKPAFEHPTAPSGERPPTDDVPWRPDATVDLASRLTGRDLV
;
A
#
# COMPACT_ATOMS: atom_id res chain seq x y z
N MET A 1 -1.35 -24.36 26.51
CA MET A 1 -0.15 -23.59 26.16
C MET A 1 -0.23 -23.31 24.68
N GLU A 2 -0.98 -22.28 24.30
CA GLU A 2 -1.37 -22.04 22.90
C GLU A 2 -0.22 -21.46 22.09
N ALA A 3 0.05 -22.13 20.98
CA ALA A 3 0.98 -21.70 19.96
C ALA A 3 0.57 -20.33 19.44
N THR A 4 1.40 -19.33 19.69
CA THR A 4 1.29 -18.00 19.09
C THR A 4 1.68 -18.08 17.62
N THR A 5 0.76 -18.59 16.80
CA THR A 5 0.75 -18.48 15.34
C THR A 5 0.74 -16.98 14.98
N PRO A 6 1.42 -16.52 13.90
CA PRO A 6 1.67 -15.10 13.66
C PRO A 6 0.36 -14.33 13.42
N GLY A 7 -0.15 -13.68 14.47
CA GLY A 7 -1.41 -12.93 14.45
C GLY A 7 -1.23 -11.50 13.92
N PRO A 8 -2.08 -11.05 12.97
CA PRO A 8 -2.24 -9.66 12.55
C PRO A 8 -2.44 -8.73 13.75
N LEU A 9 -2.13 -7.44 13.62
CA LEU A 9 -2.65 -6.45 14.56
C LEU A 9 -4.16 -6.64 14.69
N GLU A 10 -4.67 -6.70 15.93
CA GLU A 10 -6.11 -6.74 16.16
C GLU A 10 -6.78 -5.51 15.51
N PRO A 11 -7.92 -5.68 14.82
CA PRO A 11 -8.62 -4.57 14.17
C PRO A 11 -8.92 -3.42 15.14
N ASP A 12 -9.19 -3.74 16.41
CA ASP A 12 -9.45 -2.75 17.46
C ASP A 12 -8.24 -1.85 17.73
N VAL A 13 -7.02 -2.39 17.64
CA VAL A 13 -5.79 -1.60 17.79
C VAL A 13 -5.62 -0.63 16.60
N LEU A 14 -5.90 -1.10 15.38
CA LEU A 14 -5.83 -0.28 14.17
C LEU A 14 -6.90 0.82 14.12
N ASN A 15 -8.07 0.58 14.71
CA ASN A 15 -9.17 1.53 14.72
C ASN A 15 -8.99 2.69 15.70
N ARG A 16 -8.04 2.61 16.63
CA ARG A 16 -7.79 3.69 17.61
C ARG A 16 -7.31 4.96 16.91
N ASP A 17 -7.83 6.11 17.34
CA ASP A 17 -7.47 7.40 16.74
C ASP A 17 -5.98 7.73 16.84
N ASP A 18 -5.33 7.35 17.96
CA ASP A 18 -3.90 7.54 18.17
C ASP A 18 -3.05 6.75 17.15
N VAL A 19 -3.43 5.50 16.90
CA VAL A 19 -2.77 4.63 15.90
C VAL A 19 -3.05 5.13 14.48
N ARG A 20 -4.30 5.43 14.15
CA ARG A 20 -4.67 5.93 12.81
C ARG A 20 -3.94 7.21 12.45
N ARG A 21 -3.83 8.15 13.38
CA ARG A 21 -3.10 9.40 13.16
C ARG A 21 -1.61 9.14 12.92
N ALA A 22 -0.97 8.31 13.76
CA ALA A 22 0.43 7.96 13.59
C ALA A 22 0.72 7.29 12.23
N LEU A 23 -0.19 6.41 11.77
CA LEU A 23 -0.08 5.77 10.46
C LEU A 23 -0.28 6.78 9.32
N ALA A 24 -1.29 7.65 9.42
CA ALA A 24 -1.58 8.66 8.41
C ALA A 24 -0.44 9.68 8.24
N GLU A 25 0.26 10.02 9.33
CA GLU A 25 1.42 10.92 9.34
C GLU A 25 2.76 10.21 9.03
N HIS A 26 2.73 8.89 8.79
CA HIS A 26 3.92 8.04 8.66
C HIS A 26 4.89 8.13 9.84
N ASP A 27 4.39 8.44 11.04
CA ASP A 27 5.17 8.40 12.28
C ASP A 27 5.29 6.96 12.79
N PHE A 28 6.22 6.22 12.21
CA PHE A 28 6.48 4.83 12.58
C PHE A 28 7.08 4.67 13.98
N ALA A 29 7.66 5.73 14.56
CA ALA A 29 8.15 5.68 15.95
C ALA A 29 6.96 5.64 16.92
N ALA A 30 6.00 6.54 16.73
CA ALA A 30 4.75 6.55 17.47
C ALA A 30 3.93 5.28 17.19
N ALA A 31 3.79 4.89 15.92
CA ALA A 31 3.03 3.70 15.54
C ALA A 31 3.59 2.43 16.22
N PHE A 32 4.90 2.18 16.17
CA PHE A 32 5.49 1.01 16.83
C PHE A 32 5.33 1.03 18.35
N THR A 33 5.39 2.21 18.96
CA THR A 33 5.17 2.38 20.40
C THR A 33 3.72 2.04 20.79
N LEU A 34 2.75 2.54 20.03
CA LEU A 34 1.33 2.27 20.23
C LEU A 34 0.99 0.79 19.96
N ILE A 35 1.54 0.22 18.90
CA ILE A 35 1.39 -1.20 18.54
C ILE A 35 1.96 -2.10 19.63
N LYS A 36 3.11 -1.75 20.20
CA LYS A 36 3.68 -2.49 21.33
C LYS A 36 2.79 -2.38 22.57
N LYS A 37 2.25 -1.19 22.84
CA LYS A 37 1.41 -0.93 24.01
C LYS A 37 0.06 -1.64 23.95
N TRP A 38 -0.59 -1.61 22.78
CA TRP A 38 -1.97 -2.08 22.61
C TRP A 38 -2.08 -3.43 21.91
N GLY A 39 -1.17 -3.74 20.98
CA GLY A 39 -1.15 -5.01 20.24
C GLY A 39 -0.21 -6.08 20.82
N GLY A 40 0.43 -5.82 21.97
CA GLY A 40 1.28 -6.80 22.67
C GLY A 40 2.51 -7.27 21.89
N LEU A 41 2.87 -6.58 20.80
CA LEU A 41 3.97 -6.96 19.91
C LEU A 41 5.30 -6.42 20.43
N SER A 42 6.28 -7.29 20.68
CA SER A 42 7.64 -6.88 21.03
C SER A 42 8.39 -6.29 19.82
N GLN A 43 9.40 -5.46 20.04
CA GLN A 43 10.21 -4.88 18.94
C GLN A 43 10.85 -5.95 18.05
N ASN A 44 11.32 -7.05 18.63
CA ASN A 44 11.88 -8.16 17.86
C ASN A 44 10.81 -8.81 16.96
N ARG A 45 9.58 -8.96 17.48
CA ARG A 45 8.46 -9.50 16.71
C ARG A 45 8.00 -8.54 15.61
N ILE A 46 7.96 -7.23 15.88
CA ILE A 46 7.71 -6.19 14.87
C ILE A 46 8.78 -6.26 13.77
N GLY A 47 10.06 -6.35 14.15
CA GLY A 47 11.16 -6.47 13.20
C GLY A 47 11.06 -7.70 12.31
N ALA A 48 10.82 -8.86 12.92
CA ALA A 48 10.63 -10.11 12.18
C ALA A 48 9.45 -10.02 11.20
N ALA A 49 8.31 -9.48 11.64
CA ALA A 49 7.12 -9.32 10.81
C ALA A 49 7.35 -8.36 9.63
N CYS A 50 7.99 -7.22 9.88
CA CYS A 50 8.26 -6.18 8.87
C CYS A 50 9.51 -6.46 8.02
N ARG A 51 10.19 -7.60 8.23
CA ARG A 51 11.51 -7.91 7.62
C ARG A 51 12.53 -6.78 7.83
N LEU A 52 12.57 -6.24 9.05
CA LEU A 52 13.52 -5.22 9.49
C LEU A 52 14.54 -5.84 10.43
N THR A 53 15.79 -5.36 10.38
CA THR A 53 16.79 -5.76 11.37
C THR A 53 16.42 -5.20 12.75
N PRO A 54 16.72 -5.91 13.85
CA PRO A 54 16.42 -5.42 15.20
C PRO A 54 17.00 -4.03 15.48
N GLY A 55 18.22 -3.75 14.98
CA GLY A 55 18.85 -2.43 15.08
C GLY A 55 18.04 -1.33 14.41
N LYS A 56 17.47 -1.60 13.23
CA LYS A 56 16.64 -0.64 12.49
C LYS A 56 15.32 -0.35 13.20
N VAL A 57 14.68 -1.36 13.80
CA VAL A 57 13.48 -1.14 14.62
C VAL A 57 13.79 -0.26 15.83
N SER A 58 14.93 -0.48 16.47
CA SER A 58 15.37 0.32 17.61
C SER A 58 15.61 1.79 17.22
N THR A 59 16.35 2.05 16.14
CA THR A 59 16.62 3.42 15.67
C THR A 59 15.37 4.15 15.19
N ILE A 60 14.39 3.43 14.64
CA ILE A 60 13.08 4.00 14.30
C ILE A 60 12.31 4.34 15.58
N THR A 61 12.24 3.41 16.53
CA THR A 61 11.48 3.61 17.78
C THR A 61 12.06 4.76 18.61
N SER A 62 13.38 4.95 18.61
CA SER A 62 14.05 6.05 19.31
C SER A 62 13.96 7.39 18.57
N GLY A 63 13.39 7.43 17.36
CA GLY A 63 13.32 8.63 16.52
C GLY A 63 14.65 9.01 15.85
N ALA A 64 15.72 8.23 16.05
CA ALA A 64 17.02 8.48 15.43
C ALA A 64 16.99 8.29 13.90
N GLN A 65 16.10 7.44 13.39
CA GLN A 65 15.94 7.20 11.96
C GLN A 65 14.47 7.24 11.55
N ARG A 66 14.15 8.04 10.53
CA ARG A 66 12.83 8.04 9.89
C ARG A 66 12.75 7.03 8.75
N VAL A 67 11.58 6.45 8.54
CA VAL A 67 11.29 5.59 7.38
C VAL A 67 10.91 6.48 6.20
N THR A 68 11.78 6.55 5.20
CA THR A 68 11.55 7.38 4.00
C THR A 68 11.37 6.55 2.73
N SER A 69 11.75 5.27 2.76
CA SER A 69 11.63 4.37 1.61
C SER A 69 10.23 3.77 1.55
N PHE A 70 9.57 3.97 0.41
CA PHE A 70 8.28 3.36 0.09
C PHE A 70 8.28 1.84 0.24
N GLU A 71 9.37 1.18 -0.17
CA GLU A 71 9.52 -0.28 -0.04
C GLU A 71 9.49 -0.72 1.43
N VAL A 72 10.09 0.07 2.32
CA VAL A 72 10.07 -0.19 3.76
C VAL A 72 8.66 0.01 4.32
N VAL A 73 7.96 1.06 3.89
CA VAL A 73 6.56 1.30 4.28
C VAL A 73 5.66 0.13 3.84
N CYS A 74 5.81 -0.36 2.61
CA CYS A 74 5.09 -1.53 2.11
C CYS A 74 5.35 -2.77 2.98
N ARG A 75 6.61 -3.04 3.33
CA ARG A 75 6.96 -4.17 4.20
C ARG A 75 6.38 -4.07 5.60
N ILE A 76 6.32 -2.85 6.16
CA ILE A 76 5.67 -2.59 7.45
C ILE A 76 4.17 -2.87 7.33
N ALA A 77 3.53 -2.35 6.29
CA ALA A 77 2.11 -2.57 6.03
C ALA A 77 1.78 -4.06 5.90
N ASP A 78 2.56 -4.78 5.10
CA ASP A 78 2.38 -6.23 4.88
C ASP A 78 2.67 -7.06 6.12
N GLY A 79 3.75 -6.73 6.85
CA GLY A 79 4.18 -7.46 8.03
C GLY A 79 3.21 -7.33 9.19
N LEU A 80 2.64 -6.14 9.38
CA LEU A 80 1.72 -5.84 10.48
C LEU A 80 0.25 -5.95 10.09
N ARG A 81 -0.03 -6.29 8.81
CA ARG A 81 -1.38 -6.33 8.24
C ARG A 81 -2.12 -4.99 8.43
N ILE A 82 -1.44 -3.88 8.13
CA ILE A 82 -2.02 -2.53 8.15
C ILE A 82 -2.58 -2.20 6.77
N PRO A 83 -3.90 -1.94 6.62
CA PRO A 83 -4.49 -1.62 5.34
C PRO A 83 -3.78 -0.47 4.64
N GLY A 84 -3.51 -0.63 3.34
CA GLY A 84 -2.79 0.35 2.53
C GLY A 84 -3.46 1.73 2.57
N SER A 85 -4.80 1.75 2.61
CA SER A 85 -5.59 2.97 2.75
C SER A 85 -5.25 3.81 3.99
N MET A 86 -4.78 3.20 5.08
CA MET A 86 -4.36 3.91 6.30
C MET A 86 -2.99 4.60 6.16
N LEU A 87 -2.17 4.13 5.21
CA LEU A 87 -0.82 4.63 4.94
C LEU A 87 -0.75 5.42 3.62
N GLY A 88 -1.87 5.67 2.96
CA GLY A 88 -1.91 6.30 1.63
C GLY A 88 -1.36 5.41 0.51
N LEU A 89 -1.34 4.09 0.71
CA LEU A 89 -0.96 3.09 -0.28
C LEU A 89 -2.20 2.58 -1.03
N THR A 90 -1.96 1.92 -2.16
CA THR A 90 -2.96 1.05 -2.78
C THR A 90 -3.28 -0.14 -1.86
N PRO A 91 -4.47 -0.76 -2.01
CA PRO A 91 -4.79 -2.00 -1.31
C PRO A 91 -3.64 -3.00 -1.41
N ARG A 92 -3.26 -3.60 -0.29
CA ARG A 92 -2.21 -4.60 -0.24
C ARG A 92 -2.75 -5.95 -0.75
N PRO A 93 -1.89 -6.82 -1.31
CA PRO A 93 -2.33 -8.12 -1.84
C PRO A 93 -3.06 -9.01 -0.82
N TRP A 94 -2.85 -8.77 0.47
CA TRP A 94 -3.50 -9.51 1.54
C TRP A 94 -4.86 -8.92 1.97
N GLU A 95 -5.17 -7.68 1.58
CA GLU A 95 -6.49 -7.05 1.78
C GLU A 95 -7.50 -7.51 0.73
N GLU A 96 -7.00 -7.84 -0.46
CA GLU A 96 -7.82 -8.44 -1.49
C GLU A 96 -8.25 -9.83 -1.02
N THR A 97 -9.51 -9.94 -0.61
CA THR A 97 -10.19 -11.23 -0.66
C THR A 97 -10.14 -11.64 -2.12
N PRO A 98 -9.64 -12.84 -2.48
CA PRO A 98 -9.67 -13.29 -3.85
C PRO A 98 -11.14 -13.28 -4.28
N LYS A 99 -11.53 -12.22 -4.99
CA LYS A 99 -12.78 -12.19 -5.71
C LYS A 99 -12.65 -13.37 -6.66
N PRO A 100 -13.56 -14.36 -6.65
CA PRO A 100 -13.54 -15.39 -7.68
C PRO A 100 -13.40 -14.62 -8.97
N ALA A 101 -12.33 -14.90 -9.71
CA ALA A 101 -12.12 -14.31 -11.01
C ALA A 101 -13.43 -14.56 -11.73
N PHE A 102 -14.25 -13.51 -11.85
CA PHE A 102 -15.42 -13.61 -12.69
C PHE A 102 -14.84 -14.05 -13.99
N GLU A 103 -15.24 -15.25 -14.40
CA GLU A 103 -15.01 -15.80 -15.71
C GLU A 103 -15.08 -14.60 -16.64
N HIS A 104 -13.92 -14.16 -17.15
CA HIS A 104 -13.97 -13.37 -18.35
C HIS A 104 -14.76 -14.28 -19.28
N PRO A 105 -15.98 -13.89 -19.73
CA PRO A 105 -16.56 -14.59 -20.86
C PRO A 105 -15.42 -14.59 -21.85
N THR A 106 -15.01 -15.78 -22.27
CA THR A 106 -14.12 -15.90 -23.41
C THR A 106 -14.95 -15.33 -24.54
N ALA A 107 -14.91 -14.01 -24.69
CA ALA A 107 -15.30 -13.36 -25.92
C ALA A 107 -14.47 -14.11 -26.96
N PRO A 108 -15.10 -14.68 -28.00
CA PRO A 108 -14.33 -15.29 -29.06
C PRO A 108 -13.29 -14.25 -29.45
N SER A 109 -12.02 -14.66 -29.47
CA SER A 109 -10.94 -13.90 -30.08
C SER A 109 -11.33 -13.60 -31.52
N GLY A 110 -12.14 -12.56 -31.72
CA GLY A 110 -12.17 -11.82 -32.95
C GLY A 110 -10.90 -11.00 -32.91
N GLU A 111 -9.95 -11.38 -33.75
CA GLU A 111 -8.82 -10.59 -34.21
C GLU A 111 -8.57 -9.33 -33.37
N ARG A 112 -7.70 -9.43 -32.34
CA ARG A 112 -6.96 -8.21 -31.97
C ARG A 112 -6.19 -7.86 -33.23
N PRO A 113 -6.43 -6.72 -33.90
CA PRO A 113 -5.53 -6.29 -34.96
C PRO A 113 -4.14 -6.28 -34.34
N PRO A 114 -3.11 -6.76 -35.06
CA PRO A 114 -1.75 -6.72 -34.54
C PRO A 114 -1.49 -5.29 -34.11
N THR A 115 -1.14 -5.11 -32.83
CA THR A 115 -0.57 -3.87 -32.36
C THR A 115 0.82 -3.80 -32.98
N ASP A 116 0.86 -3.48 -34.28
CA ASP A 116 2.01 -2.79 -34.83
C ASP A 116 2.19 -1.54 -33.95
N ASP A 117 3.40 -1.39 -33.43
CA ASP A 117 3.88 -0.20 -32.74
C ASP A 117 3.26 1.03 -33.38
N VAL A 118 2.22 1.60 -32.75
CA VAL A 118 1.67 2.87 -33.20
C VAL A 118 2.78 3.86 -32.89
N PRO A 119 3.51 4.38 -33.90
CA PRO A 119 4.60 5.29 -33.63
C PRO A 119 3.97 6.51 -32.99
N TRP A 120 4.55 7.02 -31.90
CA TRP A 120 4.07 8.25 -31.29
C TRP A 120 4.01 9.36 -32.36
N ARG A 121 2.81 9.82 -32.72
CA ARG A 121 2.59 10.87 -33.72
C ARG A 121 2.20 12.17 -33.01
N PRO A 122 3.10 13.16 -32.89
CA PRO A 122 2.80 14.43 -32.24
C PRO A 122 1.64 15.18 -32.89
N ASP A 123 1.42 14.99 -34.20
CA ASP A 123 0.35 15.66 -34.96
C ASP A 123 -1.07 15.25 -34.52
N ALA A 124 -1.24 14.02 -34.00
CA ALA A 124 -2.54 13.56 -33.52
C ALA A 124 -3.02 14.33 -32.28
N THR A 125 -2.08 14.79 -31.44
CA THR A 125 -2.38 15.63 -30.27
C THR A 125 -2.78 17.05 -30.69
N VAL A 126 -2.13 17.59 -31.73
CA VAL A 126 -2.43 18.95 -32.25
C VAL A 126 -3.81 19.00 -32.90
N ASP A 127 -4.23 17.96 -33.61
CA ASP A 127 -5.58 17.87 -34.20
C ASP A 127 -6.66 17.76 -33.12
N LEU A 128 -6.41 16.99 -32.06
CA LEU A 128 -7.30 16.89 -30.89
C LEU A 128 -7.41 18.22 -30.14
N ALA A 129 -6.30 18.93 -29.94
CA ALA A 129 -6.28 20.25 -29.30
C ALA A 129 -7.02 21.31 -30.16
N SER A 130 -6.87 21.25 -31.48
CA SER A 130 -7.56 22.15 -32.41
C SER A 130 -9.07 21.92 -32.42
N ARG A 131 -9.51 20.64 -32.32
CA ARG A 131 -10.94 20.28 -32.23
C ARG A 131 -11.59 20.68 -30.90
N LEU A 132 -10.81 20.76 -29.82
CA LEU A 132 -11.31 21.18 -28.51
C LEU A 132 -11.43 22.71 -28.42
N THR A 133 -10.49 23.45 -29.03
CA THR A 133 -10.47 24.92 -28.95
C THR A 133 -11.41 25.60 -29.96
N GLY A 134 -11.91 24.88 -30.97
CA GLY A 134 -12.78 25.43 -32.02
C GLY A 134 -14.29 25.45 -31.69
N ARG A 135 -14.72 25.00 -30.50
CA ARG A 135 -16.15 24.84 -30.17
C ARG A 135 -16.73 25.89 -29.23
N ASP A 136 -15.94 26.86 -28.77
CA ASP A 136 -16.34 27.88 -27.78
C ASP A 136 -16.46 29.32 -28.35
N LEU A 137 -16.59 29.47 -29.68
CA LEU A 137 -16.82 30.78 -30.31
C LEU A 137 -17.95 30.72 -31.35
N VAL A 138 -19.18 30.54 -30.87
CA VAL A 138 -20.43 30.99 -31.53
C VAL A 138 -21.36 31.54 -30.47
#